data_AF-A0A7Y3SUA9-F1
#
_entry.id   AF-A0A7Y3SUA9-F1
#
_cell.length_a   1.000
_cell.length_b   1.000
_cell.length_c   1.000
_cell.angle_alpha   90.00
_cell.angle_beta   90.00
_cell.angle_gamma   90.00
#
_symmetry.space_group_name_H-M   'P 1'
#
loop_
_entity.id
_entity.type
_entity.pdbx_description
1 polymer ?
#
loop_
_entity_poly.entity_id
_entity_poly.type
_entity_poly.pdbx_seq_one_letter_code
_entity_poly.pdbx_strand_id
1 'polypeptide(L)' 'MKQIRIFNNSNKFCLVTEVNDFINDNKLKINDIQYSSTGGMFSTQYSVMVVIEENENKIET' A
#
# COMPACT_ATOMS: atom_id res chain seq x y z
N MET A 1 -13.41 8.87 -5.25
CA MET A 1 -13.04 9.47 -3.93
C MET A 1 -11.59 9.11 -3.62
N LYS A 2 -10.84 9.85 -2.77
CA LYS A 2 -9.46 9.42 -2.40
C LYS A 2 -9.51 8.49 -1.19
N GLN A 3 -8.83 7.35 -1.26
CA GLN A 3 -8.70 6.39 -0.16
C GLN A 3 -7.24 6.18 0.21
N ILE A 4 -6.98 5.90 1.49
CA ILE A 4 -5.65 5.60 2.03
C ILE A 4 -5.61 4.13 2.45
N ARG A 5 -4.57 3.42 2.04
CA ARG A 5 -4.25 2.07 2.51
C ARG A 5 -2.85 2.05 3.11
N ILE A 6 -2.69 1.42 4.27
CA ILE A 6 -1.41 1.34 4.98
C ILE A 6 -1.05 -0.14 5.12
N PHE A 7 0.19 -0.47 4.77
CA PHE A 7 0.80 -1.79 4.88
C PHE A 7 1.99 -1.70 5.83
N ASN A 8 2.26 -2.76 6.60
CA ASN A 8 3.45 -2.85 7.43
C ASN A 8 4.00 -4.27 7.48
N ASN A 9 5.33 -4.38 7.60
CA ASN A 9 6.00 -5.67 7.76
C ASN A 9 7.40 -5.46 8.36
N SER A 10 7.90 -6.43 9.14
CA SER A 10 9.30 -6.43 9.59
C SER A 10 10.28 -6.86 8.50
N ASN A 11 9.79 -7.52 7.45
CA ASN A 11 10.56 -7.89 6.27
C ASN A 11 10.19 -6.98 5.08
N LYS A 12 11.16 -6.20 4.62
CA LYS A 12 11.00 -5.28 3.49
C LYS A 12 10.54 -5.97 2.20
N PHE A 13 11.05 -7.16 1.91
CA PHE A 13 10.70 -7.87 0.68
C PHE A 13 9.24 -8.34 0.72
N CYS A 14 8.80 -8.91 1.84
CA CYS A 14 7.40 -9.30 2.02
C CYS A 14 6.45 -8.10 1.88
N LEU A 15 6.81 -6.95 2.45
CA LEU A 15 6.02 -5.72 2.33
C LEU A 15 5.89 -5.25 0.87
N VAL A 16 6.99 -5.22 0.13
CA VAL A 16 6.99 -4.77 -1.26
C VAL A 16 6.18 -5.72 -2.13
N THR A 17 6.28 -7.04 -1.91
CA THR A 17 5.45 -8.02 -2.61
C THR A 17 3.97 -7.79 -2.33
N GLU A 18 3.58 -7.65 -1.06
CA GLU A 18 2.17 -7.42 -0.69
C GLU A 18 1.59 -6.14 -1.31
N VAL A 19 2.35 -5.04 -1.26
CA VAL A 19 1.94 -3.76 -1.88
C VAL A 19 1.82 -3.92 -3.40
N ASN A 20 2.77 -4.60 -4.04
CA ASN A 20 2.75 -4.80 -5.49
C ASN A 20 1.56 -5.67 -5.93
N ASP A 21 1.27 -6.75 -5.20
CA ASP A 21 0.13 -7.62 -5.48
C ASP A 21 -1.18 -6.84 -5.32
N PHE A 22 -1.33 -6.06 -4.26
CA PHE A 22 -2.49 -5.17 -4.07
C PHE A 22 -2.70 -4.21 -5.24
N ILE A 23 -1.63 -3.57 -5.72
CA ILE A 23 -1.71 -2.61 -6.83
C ILE A 23 -2.13 -3.31 -8.13
N ASN A 24 -1.52 -4.46 -8.44
CA ASN A 24 -1.76 -5.19 -9.68
C ASN A 24 -3.16 -5.81 -9.73
N ASP A 25 -3.62 -6.40 -8.62
CA ASP A 25 -4.90 -7.10 -8.57
C ASP A 25 -6.09 -6.15 -8.71
N ASN A 26 -5.98 -4.94 -8.16
CA ASN A 26 -7.10 -4.02 -8.08
C ASN A 26 -7.13 -2.99 -9.22
N LYS A 27 -6.12 -2.97 -10.12
CA LYS A 27 -6.00 -2.00 -11.24
C LYS A 27 -6.29 -0.56 -10.82
N LEU A 28 -5.79 -0.18 -9.64
CA LEU A 28 -6.12 1.09 -9.01
C LEU A 28 -5.33 2.23 -9.62
N LYS A 29 -5.95 3.41 -9.68
CA LYS A 29 -5.20 4.64 -9.98
C LYS A 29 -4.51 5.10 -8.70
N ILE A 30 -3.18 4.97 -8.67
CA ILE A 30 -2.38 5.44 -7.54
C ILE A 30 -2.15 6.94 -7.67
N ASN A 31 -2.48 7.68 -6.61
CA ASN A 31 -2.20 9.10 -6.48
C ASN A 31 -0.84 9.36 -5.83
N ASP A 32 -0.48 8.60 -4.80
CA ASP A 32 0.76 8.78 -4.06
C ASP A 32 1.17 7.49 -3.33
N ILE A 33 2.48 7.32 -3.12
CA ILE A 33 3.04 6.22 -2.31
C ILE A 33 4.10 6.80 -1.38
N GLN A 34 3.93 6.59 -0.07
CA GLN A 34 4.88 7.02 0.94
C GLN A 34 5.45 5.83 1.68
N TYR A 35 6.75 5.91 1.97
CA TYR A 35 7.51 4.86 2.63
C TYR A 35 7.98 5.37 3.99
N SER A 36 7.90 4.51 5.00
CA SER A 36 8.48 4.80 6.30
C SER A 36 9.11 3.53 6.88
N SER A 37 10.19 3.73 7.62
CA SER A 37 10.84 2.67 8.37
C SER A 37 11.20 3.17 9.75
N THR A 38 10.82 2.41 10.77
CA THR A 38 11.16 2.70 12.16
C THR A 38 12.07 1.60 12.65
N GLY A 39 13.32 1.95 12.95
CA GLY A 39 14.32 1.03 13.50
C GLY A 39 14.51 1.25 14.99
N GLY A 40 14.49 0.18 15.77
CA GLY A 40 14.92 0.15 17.17
C GLY A 40 16.09 -0.81 17.37
N MET A 41 16.57 -0.93 18.61
CA MET A 41 17.72 -1.77 18.98
C MET A 41 17.55 -3.27 18.62
N PHE A 42 16.32 -3.75 18.43
CA PHE A 42 16.01 -5.17 18.25
C PHE A 42 15.28 -5.52 16.94
N SER A 43 14.72 -4.55 16.22
CA SER A 43 14.05 -4.81 14.94
C SER A 43 13.82 -3.54 14.13
N THR A 44 13.65 -3.72 12.82
CA THR A 44 13.15 -2.67 11.91
C THR A 44 11.74 -3.03 11.48
N GLN A 45 10.82 -2.08 11.57
CA GLN A 45 9.52 -2.16 10.92
C GLN A 45 9.50 -1.28 9.69
N TYR A 46 8.98 -1.82 8.60
CA TYR A 46 8.74 -1.09 7.36
C TYR A 46 7.25 -0.86 7.21
N SER A 47 6.88 0.27 6.61
CA SER A 47 5.50 0.62 6.33
C SER A 47 5.40 1.36 5.00
N VAL A 48 4.29 1.14 4.30
CA VAL A 48 3.96 1.80 3.04
C VAL A 48 2.54 2.32 3.13
N MET A 49 2.36 3.60 2.84
CA MET A 49 1.05 4.22 2.65
C MET A 49 0.82 4.40 1.15
N VAL A 50 -0.29 3.88 0.64
CA VAL A 50 -0.73 4.07 -0.74
C VAL A 50 -1.99 4.91 -0.72
N VAL A 51 -1.95 6.05 -1.42
CA VAL A 51 -3.13 6.90 -1.66
C VAL A 51 -3.67 6.53 -3.04
N ILE A 52 -4.90 6.05 -3.08
CA ILE A 52 -5.55 5.58 -4.31
C ILE A 52 -6.76 6.45 -4.64
N GLU A 53 -7.07 6.56 -5.93
CA GLU A 53 -8.33 7.10 -6.40
C GLU A 53 -9.30 5.94 -6.57
N GLU A 54 -10.34 5.94 -5.75
CA GLU A 54 -11.47 5.04 -5.89
C GLU A 54 -12.22 5.50 -7.14
N ASN A 55 -12.04 4.75 -8.24
CA ASN A 55 -12.92 4.85 -9.38
C ASN A 55 -14.27 4.32 -8.92
N GLU A 56 -15.30 5.16 -9.00
CA GLU A 56 -16.69 4.71 -8.96
C GLU A 56 -16.93 3.87 -10.21
N ASN A 57 -16.40 2.64 -10.25
CA ASN A 57 -16.98 1.61 -11.08
C ASN A 57 -18.33 1.32 -10.44
N LYS A 58 -19.31 2.13 -10.86
CA LYS A 58 -20.71 1.76 -10.85
C LYS A 58 -20.76 0.29 -11.27
N ILE A 59 -21.31 -0.52 -10.37
CA ILE A 59 -21.79 -1.85 -10.70
C ILE A 59 -22.77 -1.63 -11.86
N GLU A 60 -22.32 -1.86 -13.09
CA GLU A 60 -23.25 -2.04 -14.19
C GLU A 60 -23.97 -3.35 -13.92
N THR A 61 -25.29 -3.22 -13.80
CA THR A 61 -26.34 -4.20 -13.49
C THR A 61 -26.23 -5.51 -14.25
#